data_AF-A0A7W1ZYL9-F1
#
_entry.id   AF-A0A7W1ZYL9-F1
#
_cell.length_a   1.000
_cell.length_b   1.000
_cell.length_c   1.000
_cell.angle_alpha   90.00
_cell.angle_beta   90.00
_cell.angle_gamma   90.00
#
_symmetry.space_group_name_H-M   'P 1'
#
loop_
_entity.id
_entity.type
_entity.pdbx_description
1 polymer ?
#
loop_
_entity_poly.entity_id
_entity_poly.type
_entity_poly.pdbx_seq_one_letter_code
_entity_poly.pdbx_strand_id
1 'polypeptide(L)'
;MIQFVEPLAQKGINLEVSPFLESRQFSLLYKNKSLFQKAFGIWKPLLHRFSESFEMRKYDLLLVQREAMFFGPAFFERLFQQIGKTPLILDLDDATYISYVS
;
A
#
# COMPACT_ATOMS: atom_id res chain seq x y z
N MET A 1 -14.50 8.11 -2.81
CA MET A 1 -14.80 6.68 -3.10
C MET A 1 -13.69 6.18 -4.02
N ILE A 2 -13.24 4.94 -3.88
CA ILE A 2 -12.16 4.39 -4.72
C ILE A 2 -12.76 3.94 -6.04
N GLN A 3 -12.21 4.45 -7.15
CA GLN A 3 -12.79 4.35 -8.49
C GLN A 3 -13.08 2.90 -8.94
N PHE A 4 -12.28 1.93 -8.49
CA PHE A 4 -12.38 0.54 -8.94
C PHE A 4 -13.38 -0.32 -8.18
N VAL A 5 -13.90 0.13 -7.03
CA VAL A 5 -14.76 -0.71 -6.17
C VAL A 5 -16.04 -1.13 -6.90
N GLU A 6 -16.82 -0.16 -7.41
CA GLU A 6 -18.09 -0.47 -8.09
C GLU A 6 -17.90 -1.21 -9.43
N PRO A 7 -17.00 -0.78 -10.34
CA PRO A 7 -16.81 -1.46 -11.62
C PRO A 7 -16.34 -2.91 -11.49
N LEU A 8 -15.54 -3.23 -10.46
CA LEU A 8 -15.10 -4.60 -10.19
C LEU A 8 -16.20 -5.44 -9.54
N ALA A 9 -16.95 -4.86 -8.60
CA ALA A 9 -18.09 -5.54 -7.98
C ALA A 9 -19.16 -5.93 -9.02
N GLN A 10 -19.43 -5.06 -10.00
CA GLN A 10 -20.34 -5.37 -11.12
C GLN A 10 -19.89 -6.56 -11.98
N LYS A 11 -18.59 -6.88 -11.95
CA LYS A 11 -17.99 -8.04 -12.63
C LYS A 11 -17.83 -9.25 -11.70
N GLY A 12 -18.36 -9.20 -10.47
CA GLY A 12 -18.23 -10.27 -9.48
C GLY A 12 -16.86 -10.35 -8.81
N ILE A 13 -16.04 -9.30 -8.91
CA ILE A 13 -14.73 -9.21 -8.26
C ILE A 13 -14.88 -8.45 -6.94
N ASN A 14 -14.56 -9.13 -5.83
CA ASN A 14 -14.53 -8.51 -4.51
C ASN A 14 -13.21 -7.77 -4.30
N LEU A 15 -13.27 -6.46 -4.05
CA LEU A 15 -12.10 -5.63 -3.78
C LEU A 15 -12.06 -5.22 -2.31
N GLU A 16 -11.04 -5.69 -1.59
CA GLU A 16 -10.70 -5.17 -0.26
C GLU A 16 -9.59 -4.12 -0.40
N VAL A 17 -9.80 -2.94 0.20
CA VAL A 17 -8.85 -1.83 0.12
C VAL A 17 -8.07 -1.74 1.42
N SER A 18 -6.75 -1.78 1.31
CA SER A 18 -5.83 -1.58 2.43
C SER A 18 -4.85 -0.42 2.19
N PRO A 19 -5.18 0.80 2.65
CA PRO A 19 -4.28 1.95 2.54
C PRO A 19 -3.11 1.83 3.53
N PHE A 20 -1.93 2.32 3.15
CA PHE A 20 -0.77 2.27 4.05
C PHE A 20 -0.95 3.21 5.25
N LEU A 21 -1.49 4.41 5.03
CA LEU A 21 -1.90 5.31 6.10
C LEU A 21 -3.42 5.44 6.13
N GLU A 22 -4.02 5.22 7.29
CA GLU A 22 -5.37 5.67 7.56
C GLU A 22 -5.36 7.20 7.78
N SER A 23 -6.54 7.81 7.64
CA SER A 23 -6.77 9.24 7.84
C SER A 23 -6.21 9.78 9.15
N ARG A 24 -6.27 8.99 10.24
CA ARG A 24 -5.70 9.36 11.54
C ARG A 24 -4.18 9.44 11.49
N GLN A 25 -3.49 8.48 10.87
CA GLN A 25 -2.02 8.50 10.79
C GLN A 25 -1.54 9.58 9.81
N PHE A 26 -2.27 9.80 8.72
CA PHE A 26 -2.02 10.90 7.80
C PHE A 26 -2.04 12.26 8.52
N SER A 27 -3.05 12.50 9.37
CA SER A 27 -3.14 13.74 10.16
C SER A 27 -1.99 13.94 11.15
N LEU A 28 -1.36 12.85 11.63
CA LEU A 28 -0.21 12.92 12.54
C LEU A 28 1.08 13.29 11.81
N LEU A 29 1.23 12.90 10.54
CA LEU A 29 2.40 13.22 9.73
C LEU A 29 2.44 14.68 9.28
N TYR A 30 1.27 15.24 8.97
CA TYR A 30 1.12 16.64 8.51
C TYR A 30 1.07 17.67 9.64
N LYS A 31 0.85 17.25 10.90
CA LYS A 31 0.97 18.17 12.04
C LYS A 31 2.45 18.49 12.32
N ASN A 32 2.73 19.73 12.70
CA ASN A 32 4.06 20.21 13.07
C ASN A 32 4.51 19.61 14.41
N LYS A 33 4.86 18.32 14.39
CA LYS A 33 5.30 17.52 15.53
C LYS A 33 6.76 17.11 15.37
N SER A 34 7.44 16.83 16.47
CA SER A 34 8.84 16.41 16.46
C SER A 34 9.04 15.14 15.63
N LEU A 35 10.23 14.99 15.04
CA LEU A 35 10.61 13.84 14.21
C LEU A 35 10.35 12.49 14.90
N PHE A 36 10.58 12.41 16.22
CA PHE A 36 10.32 11.20 17.02
C PHE A 36 8.85 10.79 17.03
N GLN A 37 7.93 11.75 17.15
CA GLN A 37 6.49 11.46 17.13
C GLN A 37 6.02 11.02 15.75
N LYS A 38 6.63 11.56 14.68
CA LYS A 38 6.37 11.13 13.30
C LYS A 38 6.88 9.72 13.04
N ALA A 39 8.09 9.39 13.51
CA ALA A 39 8.66 8.04 13.42
C ALA A 39 7.77 7.02 14.14
N PHE A 40 7.32 7.31 15.37
CA PHE A 40 6.39 6.45 16.11
C PHE A 40 5.04 6.28 15.41
N GLY A 41 4.58 7.31 14.69
CA GLY A 41 3.36 7.25 13.88
C GLY A 41 3.44 6.30 12.68
N ILE A 42 4.63 6.06 12.13
CA ILE A 42 4.86 5.18 10.97
C ILE A 42 5.03 3.71 11.39
N TRP A 43 5.51 3.45 12.60
CA TRP A 43 5.70 2.08 13.10
C TRP A 43 4.42 1.24 13.09
N LYS A 44 3.27 1.83 13.45
CA LYS A 44 1.99 1.12 13.45
C LYS A 44 1.54 0.68 12.04
N PRO A 45 1.50 1.58 11.02
CA PRO A 45 1.33 1.22 9.61
C PRO A 45 2.26 0.12 9.11
N LEU A 46 3.54 0.17 9.49
CA LEU A 46 4.53 -0.83 9.08
C LEU A 46 4.20 -2.21 9.64
N LEU A 47 3.89 -2.29 10.94
CA LEU A 47 3.53 -3.55 11.57
C LEU A 47 2.24 -4.13 10.98
N HIS A 48 1.25 -3.28 10.69
CA HIS A 48 0.02 -3.70 10.02
C HIS A 48 0.32 -4.28 8.63
N ARG A 49 1.08 -3.56 7.80
CA ARG A 49 1.47 -4.00 6.45
C ARG A 49 2.27 -5.31 6.49
N PHE A 50 3.08 -5.51 7.52
CA PHE A 50 3.80 -6.77 7.75
C PHE A 50 2.86 -7.91 8.13
N SER A 51 1.86 -7.69 9.00
CA SER A 51 0.86 -8.73 9.30
C SER A 51 0.03 -9.11 8.09
N GLU A 52 -0.29 -8.14 7.23
CA GLU A 52 -1.01 -8.41 5.99
C GLU A 52 -0.25 -9.37 5.08
N SER A 53 1.09 -9.38 5.10
CA SER A 53 1.89 -10.33 4.32
C SER A 53 1.55 -11.79 4.59
N PHE A 54 1.05 -12.11 5.79
CA PHE A 54 0.60 -13.45 6.15
C PHE A 54 -0.87 -13.68 5.77
N GLU A 55 -1.71 -12.66 5.88
CA GLU A 55 -3.12 -12.73 5.49
C GLU A 55 -3.34 -12.75 3.99
N MET A 56 -2.38 -12.27 3.18
CA MET A 56 -2.52 -12.15 1.72
C MET A 56 -2.90 -13.45 1.00
N ARG A 57 -2.62 -14.59 1.62
CA ARG A 57 -3.00 -15.93 1.13
C ARG A 57 -4.51 -16.13 1.01
N LYS A 58 -5.32 -15.27 1.64
CA LYS A 58 -6.78 -15.27 1.53
C LYS A 58 -7.31 -14.64 0.23
N TYR A 59 -6.43 -14.02 -0.56
CA TYR A 59 -6.77 -13.38 -1.82
C TYR A 59 -6.12 -14.09 -3.01
N ASP A 60 -6.81 -14.06 -4.14
CA ASP A 60 -6.31 -14.62 -5.42
C ASP A 60 -5.31 -13.68 -6.11
N LEU A 61 -5.39 -12.37 -5.81
CA LEU A 61 -4.66 -11.33 -6.51
C LEU A 61 -4.39 -10.14 -5.59
N LEU A 62 -3.18 -9.59 -5.67
CA LEU A 62 -2.79 -8.34 -5.06
C LEU A 62 -2.70 -7.25 -6.13
N LEU A 63 -3.45 -6.16 -5.97
CA LEU A 63 -3.33 -4.96 -6.78
C LEU A 63 -2.60 -3.88 -5.96
N VAL A 64 -1.44 -3.43 -6.43
CA VAL A 64 -0.69 -2.32 -5.83
C VAL A 64 -0.74 -1.13 -6.77
N GLN A 65 -1.27 -0.01 -6.27
CA GLN A 65 -1.23 1.28 -6.97
C GLN A 65 0.04 2.01 -6.60
N ARG A 66 0.93 2.17 -7.57
CA ARG A 66 2.25 2.78 -7.49
C ARG A 66 3.22 2.09 -6.53
N GLU A 67 2.92 2.09 -5.24
CA GLU A 67 3.76 1.58 -4.15
C GLU A 67 2.92 1.13 -2.94
N ALA A 68 3.31 0.04 -2.27
CA ALA A 68 2.62 -0.48 -1.07
C ALA A 68 3.00 0.27 0.23
N MET A 69 4.04 1.11 0.16
CA MET A 69 4.58 1.92 1.26
C MET A 69 5.19 3.22 0.73
N PHE A 70 5.14 4.30 1.51
CA PHE A 70 5.66 5.63 1.13
C PHE A 70 7.19 5.76 1.04
N PHE A 71 7.95 4.81 1.58
CA PHE A 71 9.40 4.92 1.67
C PHE A 71 10.07 3.58 1.42
N GLY A 72 11.29 3.66 0.90
CA GLY A 72 12.09 2.49 0.56
C GLY A 72 11.79 1.96 -0.84
N PRO A 73 12.62 1.03 -1.33
CA PRO A 73 12.35 0.31 -2.58
C PRO A 73 11.09 -0.58 -2.41
N ALA A 74 10.78 -1.40 -3.43
CA ALA A 74 9.64 -2.32 -3.43
C ALA A 74 9.75 -3.47 -2.38
N PHE A 75 9.86 -3.12 -1.10
CA PHE A 75 10.13 -4.03 0.01
C PHE A 75 8.91 -4.89 0.30
N PHE A 76 7.75 -4.27 0.47
CA PHE A 76 6.52 -5.00 0.81
C PHE A 76 6.02 -5.82 -0.38
N GLU A 77 6.18 -5.35 -1.60
CA GLU A 77 5.88 -6.10 -2.83
C GLU A 77 6.70 -7.39 -2.86
N ARG A 78 8.01 -7.30 -2.59
CA ARG A 78 8.87 -8.49 -2.48
C ARG A 78 8.46 -9.38 -1.32
N LEU A 79 8.14 -8.81 -0.17
CA LEU A 79 7.69 -9.55 1.01
C LEU A 79 6.38 -10.32 0.74
N PHE A 80 5.42 -9.69 0.07
CA PHE A 80 4.16 -10.30 -0.32
C PHE A 80 4.36 -11.45 -1.29
N GLN A 81 5.27 -11.30 -2.25
CA GLN A 81 5.62 -12.41 -3.15
C GLN A 81 6.33 -13.56 -2.44
N GLN A 82 7.19 -13.27 -1.48
CA GLN A 82 7.95 -14.29 -0.75
C GLN A 82 7.09 -15.04 0.28
N ILE A 83 6.27 -14.32 1.06
CA ILE A 83 5.49 -14.87 2.19
C ILE A 83 4.08 -15.22 1.76
N GLY A 84 3.37 -14.28 1.13
CA GLY A 84 1.99 -14.44 0.69
C GLY A 84 1.85 -15.34 -0.52
N LYS A 85 2.82 -15.28 -1.45
CA LYS A 85 2.82 -15.98 -2.76
C LYS A 85 1.59 -15.65 -3.63
N THR A 86 0.97 -14.50 -3.37
CA THR A 86 -0.19 -14.02 -4.12
C THR A 86 0.29 -13.32 -5.39
N PRO A 87 -0.23 -13.66 -6.59
CA PRO A 87 0.06 -12.92 -7.82
C PRO A 87 -0.14 -11.41 -7.65
N LEU A 88 0.79 -10.59 -8.16
CA LEU A 88 0.76 -9.13 -8.05
C LEU A 88 0.51 -8.49 -9.42
N ILE A 89 -0.45 -7.57 -9.46
CA ILE A 89 -0.56 -6.55 -10.49
C ILE A 89 -0.04 -5.24 -9.90
N LEU A 90 0.98 -4.69 -10.54
CA LEU A 90 1.51 -3.37 -10.21
C LEU A 90 0.95 -2.37 -11.22
N ASP A 91 0.17 -1.43 -10.73
CA ASP A 91 -0.39 -0.32 -11.50
C ASP A 91 0.52 0.90 -11.34
N LEU A 92 1.24 1.26 -12.41
CA LEU A 92 2.13 2.42 -12.45
C LEU A 92 1.40 3.54 -13.21
N ASP A 93 1.05 4.60 -12.48
CA ASP A 93 0.35 5.77 -13.01
C ASP A 93 1.27 6.68 -13.84
N ASP A 94 2.54 6.78 -13.44
CA ASP A 94 3.56 7.58 -14.11
C ASP A 94 4.50 6.76 -15.00
N ALA A 95 5.03 7.41 -16.05
CA ALA A 95 6.11 6.87 -16.86
C ALA A 95 7.40 6.77 -16.04
N THR A 96 7.72 5.57 -15.55
CA THR A 96 8.91 5.31 -14.72
C THR A 96 10.26 5.49 -15.42
N TYR A 97 10.26 5.65 -16.75
CA TYR A 97 11.45 5.84 -17.57
C TYR A 97 11.79 7.32 -17.82
N ILE A 98 10.94 8.25 -17.42
CA ILE A 98 11.18 9.69 -17.59
C ILE A 98 11.81 10.22 -16.30
N SER A 99 13.03 10.75 -16.40
CA SER A 99 13.66 11.44 -15.28
C SER A 99 12.92 12.73 -14.97
N TYR A 100 12.49 12.89 -13.73
CA TYR A 100 11.96 14.16 -13.23
C TYR A 100 13.07 15.21 -13.27
N VAL A 101 12.95 16.18 -14.18
CA VAL A 101 13.79 17.37 -14.19
C VAL A 101 13.19 18.34 -13.17
N SER A 102 13.81 18.42 -11.99
CA SER A 102 13.45 19.36 -10.92
C SER A 102 14.20 20.67 -11.09
#